data_AF-A0A524NTQ9-F1
#
_entry.id   AF-A0A524NTQ9-F1
#
_cell.length_a   1.000
_cell.length_b   1.000
_cell.length_c   1.000
_cell.angle_alpha   90.00
_cell.angle_beta   90.00
_cell.angle_gamma   90.00
#
_symmetry.space_group_name_H-M   'P 1'
#
loop_
_entity.id
_entity.type
_entity.pdbx_description
1 polymer ?
#
loop_
_entity_poly.entity_id
_entity_poly.type
_entity_poly.pdbx_seq_one_letter_code
_entity_poly.pdbx_strand_id
1 'polypeptide(L)'
;MSISATAAKMHMLGPASERVASRSLLRLFWTCTALVWGGVGVCAALFYVGVLDFTTSTKVGLYAISIWLNAWMLAFLLPQNKGRSKMDLYHDALVVWMLSYALTNALWEIPWVVFSPFVFENLHTLDDVVAHTDFMRESVLHMYWWVLASFSSVDLRTVNHNSTFYTLELYSFVNVLSVIYFFYLNKKRSPYRYLIPVLGSGEPVASTFIFSFSEVFAGFENMSGGLADTLLALVWTQYQYFLFPLIFGYFGVKLLLDDWRQCHANT
;
A
#
# COMPACT_ATOMS: atom_id res chain seq x y z
N MET A 1 14.24 51.55 7.61
CA MET A 1 14.12 50.07 7.66
C MET A 1 13.61 49.62 6.30
N SER A 2 14.54 49.23 5.43
CA SER A 2 14.24 48.76 4.08
C SER A 2 14.11 47.24 4.14
N ILE A 3 12.94 46.72 3.79
CA ILE A 3 12.73 45.29 3.59
C ILE A 3 13.45 44.95 2.28
N SER A 4 14.64 44.36 2.41
CA SER A 4 15.47 43.95 1.29
C SER A 4 14.72 42.97 0.40
N ALA A 5 14.61 43.34 -0.88
CA ALA A 5 14.11 42.53 -1.96
C ALA A 5 14.90 41.23 -2.09
N THR A 6 14.31 40.10 -1.69
CA THR A 6 14.49 38.76 -2.28
C THR A 6 13.51 37.77 -1.65
N ALA A 7 12.22 38.09 -1.67
CA ALA A 7 11.24 37.06 -2.03
C ALA A 7 11.34 36.90 -3.55
N ALA A 8 12.50 36.45 -4.03
CA ALA A 8 12.64 36.04 -5.41
C ALA A 8 11.60 34.94 -5.59
N LYS A 9 10.58 35.19 -6.42
CA LYS A 9 9.73 34.13 -6.95
C LYS A 9 10.70 33.04 -7.38
N MET A 10 10.69 31.89 -6.70
CA MET A 10 11.38 30.68 -7.17
C MET A 10 10.68 30.25 -8.46
N HIS A 11 10.95 30.97 -9.54
CA HIS A 11 10.70 30.48 -10.88
C HIS A 11 11.76 29.43 -11.10
N MET A 12 11.34 28.17 -11.01
CA MET A 12 12.18 27.05 -11.40
C MET A 12 12.23 27.02 -12.92
N LEU A 13 13.42 27.26 -13.46
CA LEU A 13 13.61 27.61 -14.88
C LEU A 13 14.18 26.45 -15.72
N GLY A 14 14.27 25.23 -15.18
CA GLY A 14 14.79 24.07 -15.90
C GLY A 14 14.15 22.73 -15.51
N PRO A 15 14.27 21.70 -16.36
CA PRO A 15 13.85 20.34 -16.04
C PRO A 15 14.79 19.72 -14.99
N ALA A 16 14.23 18.92 -14.08
CA ALA A 16 15.04 18.16 -13.12
C ALA A 16 15.79 17.00 -13.81
N SER A 17 16.80 16.45 -13.15
CA SER A 17 17.44 15.22 -13.61
C SER A 17 16.42 14.07 -13.69
N GLU A 18 16.50 13.26 -14.74
CA GLU A 18 15.69 12.05 -14.81
C GLU A 18 16.27 11.01 -13.85
N ARG A 19 15.50 10.62 -12.83
CA ARG A 19 15.85 9.47 -12.00
C ARG A 19 15.08 8.26 -12.53
N VAL A 20 15.82 7.20 -12.85
CA VAL A 20 15.30 5.93 -13.33
C VAL A 20 15.61 4.89 -12.27
N ALA A 21 14.58 4.16 -11.84
CA ALA A 21 14.76 3.09 -10.89
C ALA A 21 15.71 2.02 -11.44
N SER A 22 16.58 1.50 -10.57
CA SER A 22 17.55 0.48 -10.98
C SER A 22 16.87 -0.74 -11.60
N ARG A 23 17.33 -1.16 -12.80
CA ARG A 23 16.78 -2.33 -13.50
C ARG A 23 16.97 -3.62 -12.70
N SER A 24 18.08 -3.76 -11.98
CA SER A 24 18.35 -4.94 -11.16
C SER A 24 17.43 -4.99 -9.95
N LEU A 25 17.17 -3.83 -9.32
CA LEU A 25 16.20 -3.71 -8.24
C LEU A 25 14.79 -4.04 -8.72
N LEU A 26 14.35 -3.43 -9.83
CA LEU A 26 13.01 -3.69 -10.37
C LEU A 26 12.83 -5.16 -10.78
N ARG A 27 13.83 -5.78 -11.38
CA ARG A 27 13.78 -7.21 -11.71
C ARG A 27 13.59 -8.06 -10.46
N LEU A 28 14.35 -7.78 -9.41
CA LEU A 28 14.23 -8.51 -8.15
C LEU A 28 12.87 -8.26 -7.50
N PHE A 29 12.42 -7.01 -7.45
CA PHE A 29 11.09 -6.64 -6.96
C PHE A 29 10.01 -7.45 -7.69
N TRP A 30 9.98 -7.45 -9.02
CA TRP A 30 8.99 -8.21 -9.78
C TRP A 30 9.09 -9.72 -9.57
N THR A 31 10.29 -10.25 -9.34
CA THR A 31 10.48 -11.66 -8.98
C THR A 31 9.85 -11.95 -7.63
N CYS A 32 10.13 -11.13 -6.61
CA CYS A 32 9.50 -11.24 -5.29
C CYS A 32 7.98 -11.08 -5.35
N THR A 33 7.48 -10.12 -6.13
CA THR A 33 6.05 -9.89 -6.35
C THR A 33 5.40 -11.12 -6.98
N ALA A 34 5.98 -11.69 -8.04
CA ALA A 34 5.45 -12.88 -8.69
C ALA A 34 5.43 -14.10 -7.75
N LEU A 35 6.48 -14.29 -6.95
CA LEU A 35 6.54 -15.38 -5.97
C LEU A 35 5.50 -15.24 -4.86
N VAL A 36 5.35 -14.04 -4.29
CA VAL A 36 4.44 -13.81 -3.16
C VAL A 36 2.99 -13.84 -3.63
N TRP A 37 2.62 -13.06 -4.64
CA TRP A 37 1.25 -13.06 -5.16
C TRP A 37 0.88 -14.39 -5.84
N GLY A 38 1.85 -15.06 -6.47
CA GLY A 38 1.68 -16.43 -6.96
C GLY A 38 1.42 -17.41 -5.81
N GLY A 39 2.14 -17.29 -4.70
CA GLY A 39 1.92 -18.08 -3.49
C GLY A 39 0.55 -17.83 -2.84
N VAL A 40 0.09 -16.58 -2.82
CA VAL A 40 -1.30 -16.23 -2.40
C VAL A 40 -2.31 -16.92 -3.31
N GLY A 41 -2.09 -16.89 -4.62
CA GLY A 41 -2.93 -17.61 -5.58
C GLY A 41 -2.93 -19.13 -5.37
N VAL A 42 -1.79 -19.72 -5.00
CA VAL A 42 -1.72 -21.14 -4.60
C VAL A 42 -2.52 -21.40 -3.33
N CYS A 43 -2.46 -20.52 -2.32
CA CYS A 43 -3.28 -20.66 -1.12
C CYS A 43 -4.78 -20.62 -1.44
N ALA A 44 -5.21 -19.70 -2.30
CA ALA A 44 -6.59 -19.62 -2.78
C ALA A 44 -7.00 -20.89 -3.55
N ALA A 45 -6.12 -21.44 -4.39
CA ALA A 45 -6.38 -22.68 -5.12
C ALA A 45 -6.47 -23.90 -4.19
N LEU A 46 -5.58 -24.01 -3.19
CA LEU A 46 -5.62 -25.07 -2.18
C LEU A 46 -6.86 -24.97 -1.30
N PHE A 47 -7.32 -23.76 -0.99
CA PHE A 47 -8.62 -23.56 -0.35
C PHE A 47 -9.76 -24.04 -1.25
N TYR A 48 -9.75 -23.66 -2.54
CA TYR A 48 -10.79 -24.01 -3.50
C TYR A 48 -10.96 -25.54 -3.62
N VAL A 49 -9.86 -26.30 -3.68
CA VAL A 49 -9.89 -27.77 -3.79
C VAL A 49 -10.05 -28.50 -2.45
N GLY A 50 -10.25 -27.78 -1.34
CA GLY A 50 -10.53 -28.39 -0.03
C GLY A 50 -9.31 -28.82 0.79
N VAL A 51 -8.09 -28.48 0.37
CA VAL A 51 -6.85 -28.83 1.09
C VAL A 51 -6.58 -27.88 2.26
N LEU A 52 -6.87 -26.58 2.09
CA LEU A 52 -6.77 -25.59 3.16
C LEU A 52 -8.16 -25.11 3.59
N ASP A 53 -8.32 -24.81 4.88
CA ASP A 53 -9.45 -24.06 5.38
C ASP A 53 -9.33 -22.55 5.03
N PHE A 54 -10.45 -21.84 5.14
CA PHE A 54 -10.53 -20.42 4.83
C PHE A 54 -9.54 -19.59 5.66
N THR A 55 -9.54 -19.78 6.98
CA THR A 55 -8.72 -19.00 7.91
C THR A 55 -7.23 -19.20 7.65
N THR A 56 -6.79 -20.44 7.49
CA THR A 56 -5.37 -20.74 7.21
C THR A 56 -4.95 -20.17 5.86
N SER A 57 -5.74 -20.38 4.81
CA SER A 57 -5.40 -19.92 3.45
C SER A 57 -5.31 -18.39 3.36
N THR A 58 -6.22 -17.67 4.00
CA THR A 58 -6.27 -16.20 3.98
C THR A 58 -5.17 -15.60 4.85
N LYS A 59 -4.97 -16.09 6.09
CA LYS A 59 -3.91 -15.62 6.98
C LYS A 59 -2.53 -15.77 6.36
N VAL A 60 -2.20 -16.95 5.81
CA VAL A 60 -0.90 -17.16 5.14
C VAL A 60 -0.69 -16.16 4.01
N GLY A 61 -1.73 -15.87 3.22
CA GLY A 61 -1.68 -14.87 2.17
C GLY A 61 -1.41 -13.45 2.70
N LEU A 62 -2.14 -13.03 3.75
CA LEU A 62 -1.96 -11.73 4.38
C LEU A 62 -0.56 -11.56 4.98
N TYR A 63 -0.05 -12.58 5.68
CA TYR A 63 1.32 -12.58 6.20
C TYR A 63 2.37 -12.44 5.08
N ALA A 64 2.19 -13.17 3.98
CA ALA A 64 3.12 -13.12 2.86
C ALA A 64 3.12 -11.74 2.18
N ILE A 65 1.94 -11.15 1.95
CA ILE A 65 1.79 -9.79 1.40
C ILE A 65 2.40 -8.76 2.36
N SER A 66 2.20 -8.92 3.67
CA SER A 66 2.80 -8.06 4.69
C SER A 66 4.32 -8.04 4.61
N ILE A 67 4.96 -9.21 4.49
CA ILE A 67 6.42 -9.31 4.30
C ILE A 67 6.82 -8.64 2.99
N TRP A 68 6.11 -8.91 1.90
CA TRP A 68 6.40 -8.33 0.59
C TRP A 68 6.31 -6.81 0.53
N LEU A 69 5.42 -6.18 1.31
CA LEU A 69 5.32 -4.73 1.40
C LEU A 69 6.61 -4.06 1.93
N ASN A 70 7.55 -4.82 2.50
CA ASN A 70 8.89 -4.36 2.87
C ASN A 70 9.91 -4.41 1.71
N ALA A 71 9.52 -4.83 0.50
CA ALA A 71 10.44 -5.00 -0.63
C ALA A 71 11.18 -3.71 -1.02
N TRP A 72 10.68 -2.54 -0.64
CA TRP A 72 11.39 -1.27 -0.82
C TRP A 72 12.76 -1.23 -0.13
N MET A 73 12.94 -1.99 0.97
CA MET A 73 14.21 -2.09 1.68
C MET A 73 15.31 -2.73 0.83
N LEU A 74 14.96 -3.47 -0.23
CA LEU A 74 15.92 -4.03 -1.20
C LEU A 74 16.79 -2.92 -1.83
N ALA A 75 16.28 -1.69 -1.93
CA ALA A 75 17.08 -0.54 -2.38
C ALA A 75 18.34 -0.34 -1.50
N PHE A 76 18.28 -0.63 -0.21
CA PHE A 76 19.39 -0.42 0.72
C PHE A 76 20.22 -1.68 0.99
N LEU A 77 19.62 -2.86 0.85
CA LEU A 77 20.24 -4.12 1.26
C LEU A 77 21.07 -4.80 0.16
N LEU A 78 20.84 -4.47 -1.12
CA LEU A 78 21.51 -5.15 -2.21
C LEU A 78 22.99 -4.73 -2.33
N PRO A 79 23.95 -5.67 -2.43
CA PRO A 79 25.38 -5.35 -2.52
C PRO A 79 25.73 -4.42 -3.69
N GLN A 80 25.02 -4.58 -4.82
CA GLN A 80 25.18 -3.75 -6.02
C GLN A 80 24.78 -2.27 -5.82
N ASN A 81 24.13 -1.94 -4.70
CA ASN A 81 23.76 -0.58 -4.36
C ASN A 81 24.81 0.12 -3.47
N LYS A 82 25.88 -0.59 -3.06
CA LYS A 82 27.00 0.00 -2.33
C LYS A 82 27.68 1.09 -3.17
N GLY A 83 27.84 2.28 -2.59
CA GLY A 83 28.47 3.43 -3.24
C GLY A 83 27.55 4.28 -4.12
N ARG A 84 26.27 3.89 -4.31
CA ARG A 84 25.29 4.74 -5.02
C ARG A 84 24.94 5.98 -4.19
N SER A 85 24.51 7.05 -4.87
CA SER A 85 24.08 8.27 -4.20
C SER A 85 22.85 8.01 -3.33
N LYS A 86 22.74 8.71 -2.19
CA LYS A 86 21.58 8.57 -1.30
C LYS A 86 20.27 8.93 -2.00
N MET A 87 20.28 9.91 -2.91
CA MET A 87 19.07 10.32 -3.64
C MET A 87 18.62 9.24 -4.62
N ASP A 88 19.54 8.52 -5.27
CA ASP A 88 19.16 7.40 -6.13
C ASP A 88 18.54 6.25 -5.32
N LEU A 89 19.09 5.95 -4.13
CA LEU A 89 18.53 4.93 -3.25
C LEU A 89 17.16 5.32 -2.70
N TYR A 90 16.95 6.59 -2.34
CA TYR A 90 15.64 7.09 -1.91
C TYR A 90 14.61 7.04 -3.04
N HIS A 91 15.00 7.41 -4.26
CA HIS A 91 14.13 7.30 -5.43
C HIS A 91 13.76 5.84 -5.70
N ASP A 92 14.74 4.94 -5.72
CA ASP A 92 14.54 3.50 -5.90
C ASP A 92 13.58 2.90 -4.86
N ALA A 93 13.80 3.21 -3.57
CA ALA A 93 12.95 2.75 -2.48
C ALA A 93 11.51 3.27 -2.62
N LEU A 94 11.37 4.57 -2.92
CA LEU A 94 10.07 5.19 -3.15
C LEU A 94 9.32 4.56 -4.32
N VAL A 95 10.00 4.33 -5.46
CA VAL A 95 9.39 3.69 -6.62
C VAL A 95 8.87 2.29 -6.28
N VAL A 96 9.66 1.49 -5.58
CA VAL A 96 9.24 0.15 -5.17
C VAL A 96 8.02 0.22 -4.25
N TRP A 97 8.02 1.11 -3.26
CA TRP A 97 6.85 1.27 -2.39
C TRP A 97 5.61 1.75 -3.14
N MET A 98 5.73 2.74 -4.03
CA MET A 98 4.60 3.23 -4.83
C MET A 98 4.01 2.14 -5.73
N LEU A 99 4.86 1.27 -6.30
CA LEU A 99 4.39 0.11 -7.07
C LEU A 99 3.71 -0.93 -6.17
N SER A 100 4.27 -1.23 -4.99
CA SER A 100 3.64 -2.14 -4.05
C SER A 100 2.27 -1.62 -3.61
N TYR A 101 2.20 -0.34 -3.25
CA TYR A 101 0.99 0.32 -2.80
C TYR A 101 -0.10 0.31 -3.88
N ALA A 102 0.25 0.71 -5.11
CA ALA A 102 -0.68 0.67 -6.24
C ALA A 102 -1.17 -0.75 -6.55
N LEU A 103 -0.32 -1.77 -6.44
CA LEU A 103 -0.73 -3.16 -6.66
C LEU A 103 -1.70 -3.64 -5.58
N THR A 104 -1.43 -3.36 -4.30
CA THR A 104 -2.37 -3.70 -3.21
C THR A 104 -3.72 -3.00 -3.42
N ASN A 105 -3.70 -1.71 -3.74
CA ASN A 105 -4.91 -0.92 -3.97
C ASN A 105 -5.69 -1.47 -5.19
N ALA A 106 -5.01 -1.78 -6.30
CA ALA A 106 -5.65 -2.23 -7.52
C ALA A 106 -6.16 -3.68 -7.48
N LEU A 107 -5.42 -4.58 -6.81
CA LEU A 107 -5.74 -6.01 -6.79
C LEU A 107 -6.67 -6.39 -5.64
N TRP A 108 -6.78 -5.55 -4.62
CA TRP A 108 -7.50 -5.90 -3.41
C TRP A 108 -8.48 -4.83 -2.94
N GLU A 109 -8.01 -3.63 -2.62
CA GLU A 109 -8.87 -2.57 -2.04
C GLU A 109 -9.94 -2.07 -3.03
N ILE A 110 -9.58 -1.81 -4.30
CA ILE A 110 -10.54 -1.39 -5.33
C ILE A 110 -11.59 -2.48 -5.61
N PRO A 111 -11.21 -3.75 -5.87
CA PRO A 111 -12.19 -4.84 -5.94
C PRO A 111 -13.06 -4.92 -4.70
N TRP A 112 -12.47 -4.73 -3.51
CA TRP A 112 -13.20 -4.68 -2.26
C TRP A 112 -14.26 -3.58 -2.23
N VAL A 113 -13.90 -2.34 -2.55
CA VAL A 113 -14.84 -1.20 -2.59
C VAL A 113 -15.96 -1.44 -3.61
N VAL A 114 -15.63 -1.96 -4.80
CA VAL A 114 -16.60 -2.15 -5.88
C VAL A 114 -17.58 -3.27 -5.56
N PHE A 115 -17.10 -4.38 -4.99
CA PHE A 115 -17.92 -5.59 -4.86
C PHE A 115 -18.44 -5.83 -3.44
N SER A 116 -17.80 -5.31 -2.39
CA SER A 116 -18.26 -5.50 -1.00
C SER A 116 -19.73 -5.11 -0.77
N PRO A 117 -20.32 -4.06 -1.41
CA PRO A 117 -21.73 -3.69 -1.25
C PRO A 117 -22.75 -4.77 -1.66
N PHE A 118 -22.34 -5.79 -2.42
CA PHE A 118 -23.25 -6.79 -2.99
C PHE A 118 -23.08 -8.19 -2.38
N VAL A 119 -22.14 -8.31 -1.45
CA VAL A 119 -21.55 -9.59 -1.04
C VAL A 119 -21.68 -9.77 0.46
N PHE A 120 -21.64 -8.71 1.25
CA PHE A 120 -21.39 -8.80 2.69
C PHE A 120 -22.50 -8.21 3.55
N GLU A 121 -23.45 -9.05 4.02
CA GLU A 121 -24.48 -8.61 4.95
C GLU A 121 -24.52 -9.51 6.21
N ASN A 122 -24.56 -8.88 7.39
CA ASN A 122 -24.80 -9.53 8.69
C ASN A 122 -23.78 -10.62 9.10
N LEU A 123 -22.49 -10.43 8.84
CA LEU A 123 -21.42 -11.38 9.17
C LEU A 123 -20.74 -11.01 10.50
N HIS A 124 -21.29 -11.43 11.63
CA HIS A 124 -20.86 -10.94 12.95
C HIS A 124 -19.64 -11.67 13.53
N THR A 125 -19.27 -12.82 12.97
CA THR A 125 -18.17 -13.66 13.44
C THR A 125 -17.35 -14.20 12.27
N LEU A 126 -16.13 -14.67 12.54
CA LEU A 126 -15.36 -15.40 11.54
C LEU A 126 -16.07 -16.69 11.12
N ASP A 127 -16.80 -17.33 12.04
CA ASP A 127 -17.57 -18.54 11.73
C ASP A 127 -18.69 -18.26 10.72
N ASP A 128 -19.31 -17.08 10.76
CA ASP A 128 -20.30 -16.67 9.76
C ASP A 128 -19.68 -16.60 8.35
N VAL A 129 -18.45 -16.10 8.24
CA VAL A 129 -17.70 -16.08 6.97
C VAL A 129 -17.34 -17.50 6.53
N VAL A 130 -16.85 -18.32 7.46
CA VAL A 130 -16.46 -19.72 7.20
C VAL A 130 -17.66 -20.55 6.77
N ALA A 131 -18.88 -20.25 7.24
CA ALA A 131 -20.11 -20.91 6.80
C ALA A 131 -20.38 -20.77 5.29
N HIS A 132 -19.80 -19.76 4.63
CA HIS A 132 -19.88 -19.60 3.18
C HIS A 132 -18.83 -20.41 2.40
N THR A 133 -18.00 -21.22 3.05
CA THR A 133 -16.93 -21.99 2.40
C THR A 133 -17.44 -22.85 1.24
N ASP A 134 -18.56 -23.56 1.42
CA ASP A 134 -19.11 -24.43 0.39
C ASP A 134 -19.51 -23.60 -0.84
N PHE A 135 -20.20 -22.48 -0.63
CA PHE A 135 -20.55 -21.53 -1.69
C PHE A 135 -19.31 -21.00 -2.44
N MET A 136 -18.25 -20.60 -1.73
CA MET A 136 -17.00 -20.14 -2.34
C MET A 136 -16.34 -21.21 -3.23
N ARG A 137 -16.53 -22.50 -2.90
CA ARG A 137 -15.95 -23.64 -3.61
C ARG A 137 -16.80 -24.15 -4.78
N GLU A 138 -18.07 -23.78 -4.86
CA GLU A 138 -18.96 -24.20 -5.95
C GLU A 138 -18.45 -23.78 -7.35
N SER A 139 -17.78 -22.64 -7.45
CA SER A 139 -17.28 -22.11 -8.73
C SER A 139 -16.05 -21.24 -8.56
N VAL A 140 -15.15 -21.27 -9.55
CA VAL A 140 -14.01 -20.33 -9.62
C VAL A 140 -14.49 -18.88 -9.66
N LEU A 141 -15.70 -18.62 -10.13
CA LEU A 141 -16.29 -17.28 -10.03
C LEU A 141 -16.52 -16.92 -8.55
N HIS A 142 -17.11 -17.81 -7.75
CA HIS A 142 -17.39 -17.53 -6.34
C HIS A 142 -16.13 -17.30 -5.49
N MET A 143 -14.95 -17.72 -5.96
CA MET A 143 -13.67 -17.42 -5.32
C MET A 143 -13.36 -15.91 -5.23
N TYR A 144 -14.10 -15.04 -5.92
CA TYR A 144 -14.01 -13.60 -5.64
C TYR A 144 -14.41 -13.31 -4.17
N TRP A 145 -15.35 -14.05 -3.57
CA TRP A 145 -15.68 -13.92 -2.14
C TRP A 145 -14.49 -14.21 -1.24
N TRP A 146 -13.66 -15.19 -1.59
CA TRP A 146 -12.44 -15.48 -0.83
C TRP A 146 -11.52 -14.26 -0.78
N VAL A 147 -11.33 -13.59 -1.92
CA VAL A 147 -10.47 -12.39 -2.00
C VAL A 147 -11.07 -11.27 -1.14
N LEU A 148 -12.36 -10.99 -1.32
CA LEU A 148 -13.05 -9.91 -0.63
C LEU A 148 -13.11 -10.13 0.89
N ALA A 149 -13.30 -11.38 1.32
CA ALA A 149 -13.48 -11.74 2.71
C ALA A 149 -12.16 -12.04 3.42
N SER A 150 -11.04 -12.10 2.69
CA SER A 150 -9.77 -12.60 3.24
C SER A 150 -9.31 -11.86 4.50
N PHE A 151 -9.58 -10.56 4.60
CA PHE A 151 -9.26 -9.75 5.78
C PHE A 151 -10.16 -10.01 6.99
N SER A 152 -11.31 -10.67 6.82
CA SER A 152 -12.19 -11.04 7.93
C SER A 152 -11.54 -12.00 8.93
N SER A 153 -10.50 -12.70 8.48
CA SER A 153 -9.63 -13.54 9.32
C SER A 153 -8.85 -12.75 10.37
N VAL A 154 -8.81 -11.41 10.24
CA VAL A 154 -8.13 -10.50 11.16
C VAL A 154 -9.02 -9.34 11.65
N ASP A 155 -9.91 -8.80 10.81
CA ASP A 155 -10.85 -7.72 11.16
C ASP A 155 -12.17 -7.83 10.36
N LEU A 156 -13.29 -8.05 11.05
CA LEU A 156 -14.62 -8.28 10.47
C LEU A 156 -15.28 -7.02 9.88
N ARG A 157 -14.77 -5.81 10.13
CA ARG A 157 -15.33 -4.59 9.50
C ARG A 157 -15.19 -4.60 7.99
N THR A 158 -14.19 -5.34 7.51
CA THR A 158 -13.94 -5.57 6.09
C THR A 158 -15.01 -6.44 5.43
N VAL A 159 -15.93 -7.03 6.18
CA VAL A 159 -17.03 -7.83 5.63
C VAL A 159 -18.40 -7.39 6.15
N ASN A 160 -18.55 -6.13 6.58
CA ASN A 160 -19.82 -5.63 7.16
C ASN A 160 -20.16 -4.18 6.78
N HIS A 161 -20.08 -3.82 5.50
CA HIS A 161 -20.46 -2.49 4.97
C HIS A 161 -20.14 -1.30 5.88
N ASN A 162 -19.01 -1.36 6.60
CA ASN A 162 -18.72 -0.38 7.64
C ASN A 162 -18.46 0.96 6.95
N SER A 163 -19.30 1.96 7.22
CA SER A 163 -19.25 3.23 6.49
C SER A 163 -17.92 3.96 6.66
N THR A 164 -17.30 3.85 7.84
CA THR A 164 -15.95 4.38 8.09
C THR A 164 -14.93 3.67 7.22
N PHE A 165 -14.87 2.34 7.26
CA PHE A 165 -13.93 1.57 6.44
C PHE A 165 -14.14 1.83 4.94
N TYR A 166 -15.38 1.74 4.46
CA TYR A 166 -15.72 2.01 3.06
C TYR A 166 -15.31 3.42 2.61
N THR A 167 -15.49 4.43 3.46
CA THR A 167 -15.07 5.81 3.14
C THR A 167 -13.55 5.95 3.02
N LEU A 168 -12.80 5.28 3.89
CA LEU A 168 -11.33 5.27 3.81
C LEU A 168 -10.85 4.53 2.56
N GLU A 169 -11.44 3.39 2.25
CA GLU A 169 -11.04 2.56 1.10
C GLU A 169 -11.36 3.23 -0.25
N LEU A 170 -12.26 4.23 -0.32
CA LEU A 170 -12.45 5.05 -1.54
C LEU A 170 -11.17 5.79 -1.98
N TYR A 171 -10.25 6.07 -1.06
CA TYR A 171 -8.96 6.67 -1.40
C TYR A 171 -8.06 5.73 -2.19
N SER A 172 -8.37 4.43 -2.27
CA SER A 172 -7.60 3.48 -3.06
C SER A 172 -7.53 3.86 -4.55
N PHE A 173 -8.60 4.44 -5.09
CA PHE A 173 -8.62 5.00 -6.44
C PHE A 173 -7.66 6.19 -6.59
N VAL A 174 -7.66 7.10 -5.62
CA VAL A 174 -6.77 8.28 -5.60
C VAL A 174 -5.32 7.85 -5.50
N ASN A 175 -5.02 6.82 -4.72
CA ASN A 175 -3.68 6.26 -4.55
C ASN A 175 -3.14 5.70 -5.88
N VAL A 176 -3.91 4.88 -6.59
CA VAL A 176 -3.52 4.36 -7.91
C VAL A 176 -3.30 5.50 -8.92
N LEU A 177 -4.22 6.47 -8.97
CA LEU A 177 -4.09 7.63 -9.87
C LEU A 177 -2.85 8.48 -9.55
N SER A 178 -2.55 8.67 -8.27
CA SER A 178 -1.37 9.42 -7.80
C SER A 178 -0.08 8.73 -8.23
N VAL A 179 -0.02 7.39 -8.18
CA VAL A 179 1.14 6.63 -8.66
C VAL A 179 1.32 6.75 -10.17
N ILE A 180 0.24 6.64 -10.95
CA ILE A 180 0.27 6.87 -12.40
C ILE A 180 0.76 8.28 -12.71
N TYR A 181 0.23 9.28 -12.01
CA TYR A 181 0.60 10.68 -12.20
C TYR A 181 2.06 10.95 -11.81
N PHE A 182 2.59 10.27 -10.78
CA PHE A 182 4.00 10.34 -10.42
C PHE A 182 4.90 9.87 -11.56
N PHE A 183 4.61 8.72 -12.17
CA PHE A 183 5.40 8.23 -13.29
C PHE A 183 5.29 9.13 -14.52
N TYR A 184 4.11 9.70 -14.77
CA TYR A 184 3.93 10.72 -15.80
C TYR A 184 4.81 11.95 -15.55
N LEU A 185 4.80 12.52 -14.33
CA LEU A 185 5.62 13.66 -13.96
C LEU A 185 7.12 13.32 -13.98
N ASN A 186 7.51 12.11 -13.57
CA ASN A 186 8.89 11.67 -13.62
C ASN A 186 9.41 11.59 -15.06
N LYS A 187 8.62 11.02 -15.98
CA LYS A 187 8.93 10.98 -17.42
C LYS A 187 9.02 12.39 -18.02
N LYS A 188 8.22 13.33 -17.53
CA LYS A 188 8.28 14.75 -17.91
C LYS A 188 9.42 15.52 -17.23
N ARG A 189 10.21 14.87 -16.35
CA ARG A 189 11.28 15.49 -15.57
C ARG A 189 10.81 16.71 -14.77
N SER A 190 9.56 16.66 -14.31
CA SER A 190 8.97 17.75 -13.53
C SER A 190 9.67 17.87 -12.18
N PRO A 191 10.11 19.08 -11.78
CA PRO A 191 10.70 19.30 -10.45
C PRO A 191 9.67 19.18 -9.32
N TYR A 192 8.40 18.95 -9.66
CA TYR A 192 7.29 18.80 -8.72
C TYR A 192 6.83 17.34 -8.54
N ARG A 193 7.44 16.37 -9.21
CA ARG A 193 7.04 14.95 -9.15
C ARG A 193 6.98 14.39 -7.72
N TYR A 194 7.88 14.83 -6.84
CA TYR A 194 7.92 14.39 -5.46
C TYR A 194 6.94 15.12 -4.53
N LEU A 195 6.17 16.10 -5.01
CA LEU A 195 5.03 16.61 -4.24
C LEU A 195 3.98 15.51 -4.03
N ILE A 196 3.87 14.54 -4.95
CA ILE A 196 2.92 13.44 -4.82
C ILE A 196 3.17 12.63 -3.55
N PRO A 197 4.35 12.04 -3.31
CA PRO A 197 4.60 11.31 -2.06
C PRO A 197 4.65 12.23 -0.82
N VAL A 198 4.97 13.52 -0.96
CA VAL A 198 4.99 14.46 0.18
C VAL A 198 3.59 14.81 0.66
N LEU A 199 2.66 15.09 -0.26
CA LEU A 199 1.28 15.41 0.06
C LEU A 199 0.47 14.13 0.31
N GLY A 200 0.71 13.10 -0.49
CA GLY A 200 0.05 11.81 -0.42
C GLY A 200 0.39 10.99 0.81
N SER A 201 1.48 11.29 1.55
CA SER A 201 1.79 10.56 2.79
C SER A 201 0.80 10.85 3.93
N GLY A 202 0.06 11.96 3.88
CA GLY A 202 -0.86 12.35 4.96
C GLY A 202 -2.13 11.52 5.00
N GLU A 203 -2.67 11.14 3.84
CA GLU A 203 -3.91 10.37 3.75
C GLU A 203 -3.79 9.00 4.42
N PRO A 204 -2.81 8.13 4.08
CA PRO A 204 -2.72 6.80 4.69
C PRO A 204 -2.54 6.88 6.21
N VAL A 205 -1.79 7.88 6.69
CA VAL A 205 -1.57 8.13 8.13
C VAL A 205 -2.89 8.47 8.83
N ALA A 206 -3.67 9.39 8.25
CA ALA A 206 -4.96 9.79 8.80
C ALA A 206 -5.98 8.63 8.76
N SER A 207 -6.06 7.93 7.63
CA SER A 207 -6.93 6.77 7.43
C SER A 207 -6.59 5.66 8.42
N THR A 208 -5.31 5.34 8.61
CA THR A 208 -4.85 4.34 9.59
C THR A 208 -5.17 4.75 11.02
N PHE A 209 -5.03 6.04 11.34
CA PHE A 209 -5.37 6.56 12.66
C PHE A 209 -6.87 6.40 12.95
N ILE A 210 -7.74 6.82 12.02
CA ILE A 210 -9.20 6.68 12.12
C ILE A 210 -9.60 5.20 12.22
N PHE A 211 -9.03 4.35 11.36
CA PHE A 211 -9.29 2.92 11.34
C PHE A 211 -8.89 2.22 12.65
N SER A 212 -7.71 2.55 13.20
CA SER A 212 -7.21 1.95 14.44
C SER A 212 -8.01 2.43 15.65
N PHE A 213 -8.24 3.74 15.77
CA PHE A 213 -8.89 4.30 16.95
C PHE A 213 -10.39 4.02 16.99
N SER A 214 -11.05 3.84 15.84
CA SER A 214 -12.45 3.38 15.83
C SER A 214 -12.61 1.99 16.49
N GLU A 215 -11.62 1.08 16.37
CA GLU A 215 -11.64 -0.20 17.10
C GLU A 215 -11.33 -0.04 18.58
N VAL A 216 -10.36 0.80 18.92
CA VAL A 216 -10.03 1.09 20.32
C VAL A 216 -11.26 1.62 21.05
N PHE A 217 -12.01 2.53 20.43
CA PHE A 217 -13.22 3.08 21.03
C PHE A 217 -14.41 2.11 21.02
N ALA A 218 -14.44 1.14 20.11
CA ALA A 218 -15.42 0.05 20.09
C ALA A 218 -15.04 -1.14 20.99
N GLY A 219 -13.90 -1.09 21.68
CA GLY A 219 -13.45 -2.19 22.55
C GLY A 219 -13.00 -3.45 21.78
N PHE A 220 -12.56 -3.30 20.52
CA PHE A 220 -12.12 -4.38 19.63
C PHE A 220 -13.20 -5.42 19.26
N GLU A 221 -14.46 -5.00 19.20
CA GLU A 221 -15.62 -5.88 18.91
C GLU A 221 -15.46 -6.68 17.61
N ASN A 222 -14.82 -6.13 16.58
CA ASN A 222 -14.74 -6.75 15.25
C ASN A 222 -13.47 -7.59 15.02
N MET A 223 -12.62 -7.72 16.04
CA MET A 223 -11.32 -8.38 15.92
C MET A 223 -11.43 -9.89 16.19
N SER A 224 -11.70 -10.64 15.13
CA SER A 224 -12.01 -12.09 15.19
C SER A 224 -10.83 -13.00 15.50
N GLY A 225 -9.59 -12.56 15.24
CA GLY A 225 -8.40 -13.40 15.39
C GLY A 225 -7.83 -13.51 16.81
N GLY A 226 -8.46 -12.85 17.80
CA GLY A 226 -7.94 -12.77 19.17
C GLY A 226 -6.67 -11.90 19.27
N LEU A 227 -6.17 -11.70 20.50
CA LEU A 227 -5.17 -10.65 20.80
C LEU A 227 -3.95 -10.64 19.87
N ALA A 228 -3.40 -11.81 19.50
CA ALA A 228 -2.20 -11.88 18.66
C ALA A 228 -2.46 -11.45 17.21
N ASP A 229 -3.58 -11.88 16.62
CA ASP A 229 -3.96 -11.48 15.26
C ASP A 229 -4.54 -10.06 15.23
N THR A 230 -5.17 -9.60 16.31
CA THR A 230 -5.56 -8.18 16.50
C THR A 230 -4.34 -7.28 16.56
N LEU A 231 -3.33 -7.65 17.36
CA LEU A 231 -2.07 -6.93 17.42
C LEU A 231 -1.35 -7.00 16.08
N LEU A 232 -1.40 -8.13 15.39
CA LEU A 232 -0.88 -8.20 14.03
C LEU A 232 -1.65 -7.25 13.12
N ALA A 233 -2.97 -7.27 13.05
CA ALA A 233 -3.76 -6.41 12.17
C ALA A 233 -3.47 -4.93 12.44
N LEU A 234 -3.41 -4.54 13.71
CA LEU A 234 -3.14 -3.17 14.14
C LEU A 234 -1.68 -2.77 13.92
N VAL A 235 -0.71 -3.61 14.28
CA VAL A 235 0.72 -3.33 14.06
C VAL A 235 1.05 -3.39 12.57
N TRP A 236 0.41 -4.26 11.80
CA TRP A 236 0.58 -4.41 10.37
C TRP A 236 0.07 -3.17 9.63
N THR A 237 -1.17 -2.76 9.88
CA THR A 237 -1.74 -1.53 9.33
C THR A 237 -0.98 -0.30 9.82
N GLN A 238 -0.62 -0.21 11.09
CA GLN A 238 0.17 0.92 11.60
C GLN A 238 1.60 0.96 11.04
N TYR A 239 2.29 -0.16 10.94
CA TYR A 239 3.65 -0.15 10.40
C TYR A 239 3.66 0.23 8.91
N GLN A 240 2.70 -0.28 8.14
CA GLN A 240 2.73 -0.13 6.69
C GLN A 240 1.99 1.08 6.15
N TYR A 241 0.95 1.54 6.86
CA TYR A 241 0.13 2.68 6.46
C TYR A 241 0.27 3.88 7.41
N PHE A 242 1.06 3.78 8.50
CA PHE A 242 1.50 4.93 9.29
C PHE A 242 2.99 5.21 9.11
N LEU A 243 3.88 4.26 9.43
CA LEU A 243 5.33 4.52 9.42
C LEU A 243 5.89 4.67 7.99
N PHE A 244 5.54 3.77 7.06
CA PHE A 244 6.06 3.84 5.69
C PHE A 244 5.69 5.14 4.99
N PRO A 245 4.43 5.61 4.99
CA PRO A 245 4.09 6.91 4.41
C PRO A 245 4.93 8.06 4.97
N LEU A 246 5.23 8.06 6.27
CA LEU A 246 6.12 9.08 6.86
C LEU A 246 7.57 8.99 6.35
N ILE A 247 8.11 7.77 6.22
CA ILE A 247 9.44 7.54 5.63
C ILE A 247 9.45 8.02 4.17
N PHE A 248 8.43 7.69 3.38
CA PHE A 248 8.36 8.06 1.97
C PHE A 248 8.01 9.53 1.74
N GLY A 249 7.26 10.15 2.64
CA GLY A 249 7.10 11.61 2.72
C GLY A 249 8.44 12.28 2.97
N TYR A 250 9.24 11.77 3.92
CA TYR A 250 10.60 12.27 4.17
C TYR A 250 11.53 12.09 2.95
N PHE A 251 11.56 10.90 2.33
CA PHE A 251 12.31 10.67 1.09
C PHE A 251 11.84 11.62 -0.01
N GLY A 252 10.53 11.80 -0.16
CA GLY A 252 9.90 12.74 -1.07
C GLY A 252 10.40 14.17 -0.86
N VAL A 253 10.44 14.66 0.38
CA VAL A 253 10.98 16.01 0.70
C VAL A 253 12.44 16.12 0.30
N LYS A 254 13.28 15.12 0.61
CA LYS A 254 14.72 15.16 0.25
C LYS A 254 14.92 15.19 -1.26
N LEU A 255 14.18 14.35 -1.99
CA LEU A 255 14.23 14.27 -3.45
C LEU A 255 13.70 15.54 -4.11
N LEU A 256 12.64 16.13 -3.55
CA LEU A 256 12.04 17.38 -3.99
C LEU A 256 13.03 18.54 -3.85
N LEU A 257 13.66 18.68 -2.68
CA LEU A 257 14.65 19.73 -2.43
C LEU A 257 15.90 19.57 -3.30
N ASP A 258 16.32 18.32 -3.59
CA ASP A 258 17.44 18.06 -4.50
C ASP A 258 17.08 18.47 -5.94
N ASP A 259 15.89 18.13 -6.42
CA ASP A 259 15.40 18.59 -7.73
C ASP A 259 15.36 20.12 -7.81
N TRP A 260 14.86 20.79 -6.77
CA TRP A 260 14.74 22.24 -6.75
C TRP A 260 16.12 22.91 -6.77
N ARG A 261 17.09 22.39 -6.01
CA ARG A 261 18.47 22.90 -6.02
C ARG A 261 19.13 22.73 -7.38
N GLN A 262 18.97 21.58 -8.04
CA GLN A 262 19.53 21.32 -9.37
C GLN A 262 18.91 22.25 -10.41
N CYS A 263 17.59 22.49 -10.34
CA CYS A 263 16.91 23.40 -11.27
C CYS A 263 17.34 24.86 -11.09
N HIS A 264 17.81 25.24 -9.90
CA HIS A 264 18.38 26.56 -9.63
C HIS A 264 19.87 26.68 -9.98
N ALA A 265 20.64 25.58 -9.96
CA ALA A 265 22.07 25.60 -10.27
C ALA A 265 22.36 25.51 -11.79
N ASN A 266 21.41 25.02 -12.58
CA ASN A 266 21.51 24.90 -14.04
C ASN A 266 21.08 26.19 -14.79
N THR A 267 21.01 27.32 -14.09
CA THR A 267 20.83 28.68 -14.64
C THR A 267 22.05 29.52 -14.35
#